data_AF-T1CA40-F1
#
_entry.id   AF-T1CA40-F1
#
_cell.length_a   1.000
_cell.length_b   1.000
_cell.length_c   1.000
_cell.angle_alpha   90.00
_cell.angle_beta   90.00
_cell.angle_gamma   90.00
#
_symmetry.space_group_name_H-M   'P 1'
#
loop_
_entity.id
_entity.type
_entity.pdbx_description
1 polymer ?
#
loop_
_entity_poly.entity_id
_entity_poly.type
_entity_poly.pdbx_seq_one_letter_code
_entity_poly.pdbx_strand_id
1 'polypeptide(L)'
;MCIRRQPWNLVDATDTSHPDYYHRVVDCQWACPAHTDVPEYIRLIAQGLFTEAYLLNRQSNVFPAILGRVCDRPCEPACRRGRIESKPVAICRLKRVAADNRGDITGRLPPVPRLKNGKRIACIGAGCASLTVANDLLPLGYEVTIFEQYDRPGG
;
A
#
# COMPACT_ATOMS: atom_id res chain seq x y z
N MET A 1 -49.81 -9.35 18.32
CA MET A 1 -48.61 -8.77 18.98
C MET A 1 -47.60 -8.46 17.89
N CYS A 2 -47.77 -7.28 17.26
CA CYS A 2 -47.09 -6.90 16.02
C CYS A 2 -45.67 -6.41 16.32
N ILE A 3 -44.68 -7.06 15.72
CA ILE A 3 -43.26 -6.66 15.77
C ILE A 3 -43.14 -5.28 15.13
N ARG A 4 -42.80 -4.27 15.93
CA ARG A 4 -42.53 -2.90 15.45
C ARG A 4 -41.33 -2.93 14.50
N ARG A 5 -41.60 -2.81 13.19
CA ARG A 5 -40.60 -2.50 12.17
C ARG A 5 -40.01 -1.12 12.50
N GLN A 6 -38.73 -1.07 12.84
CA GLN A 6 -37.97 0.18 12.83
C GLN A 6 -38.02 0.76 11.40
N PRO A 7 -38.27 2.07 11.22
CA PRO A 7 -38.18 2.68 9.91
C PRO A 7 -36.74 2.56 9.42
N TRP A 8 -36.57 2.12 8.18
CA TRP A 8 -35.29 2.18 7.48
C TRP A 8 -34.88 3.65 7.43
N ASN A 9 -34.02 4.07 8.36
CA ASN A 9 -33.48 5.42 8.38
C ASN A 9 -32.82 5.67 7.03
N LEU A 10 -33.25 6.77 6.41
CA LEU A 10 -32.80 7.31 5.14
C LEU A 10 -31.30 7.13 4.97
N VAL A 11 -30.92 6.33 3.98
CA VAL A 11 -29.63 6.55 3.31
C VAL A 11 -29.88 7.76 2.42
N ASP A 12 -29.20 8.87 2.70
CA ASP A 12 -29.28 10.06 1.85
C ASP A 12 -28.91 9.69 0.41
N ALA A 13 -29.50 10.42 -0.55
CA ALA A 13 -29.14 10.24 -1.95
C ALA A 13 -27.64 10.43 -2.11
N THR A 14 -27.02 9.53 -2.87
CA THR A 14 -25.59 9.60 -3.18
C THR A 14 -25.26 10.95 -3.81
N ASP A 15 -24.50 11.78 -3.10
CA ASP A 15 -24.00 13.05 -3.61
C ASP A 15 -22.81 12.79 -4.55
N THR A 16 -23.06 12.94 -5.85
CA THR A 16 -22.07 12.78 -6.91
C THR A 16 -21.43 14.09 -7.34
N SER A 17 -21.74 15.21 -6.68
CA SER A 17 -21.17 16.53 -7.02
C SER A 17 -19.67 16.59 -6.77
N HIS A 18 -19.18 15.79 -5.82
CA HIS A 18 -17.76 15.66 -5.50
C HIS A 18 -17.22 14.27 -5.89
N PRO A 19 -16.13 14.20 -6.68
CA PRO A 19 -15.55 12.92 -7.12
C PRO A 19 -15.02 12.07 -5.96
N ASP A 20 -14.71 12.69 -4.82
CA ASP A 20 -14.26 12.03 -3.58
C ASP A 20 -15.21 10.92 -3.11
N TYR A 21 -16.52 11.05 -3.39
CA TYR A 21 -17.50 10.03 -3.07
C TYR A 21 -17.15 8.67 -3.73
N TYR A 22 -16.74 8.69 -4.99
CA TYR A 22 -16.36 7.49 -5.73
C TYR A 22 -15.02 6.91 -5.26
N HIS A 23 -14.12 7.76 -4.75
CA HIS A 23 -12.84 7.33 -4.20
C HIS A 23 -12.97 6.73 -2.79
N ARG A 24 -14.00 7.12 -2.02
CA ARG A 24 -14.25 6.62 -0.65
C ARG A 24 -14.96 5.26 -0.60
N VAL A 25 -15.29 4.64 -1.73
CA VAL A 25 -16.05 3.38 -1.77
C VAL A 25 -15.31 2.22 -1.07
N VAL A 26 -13.98 2.30 -0.94
CA VAL A 26 -13.13 1.32 -0.25
C VAL A 26 -12.45 1.97 0.97
N ASP A 27 -13.13 1.95 2.12
CA ASP A 27 -12.68 2.65 3.33
C ASP A 27 -11.24 2.34 3.76
N CYS A 28 -10.82 1.08 3.70
CA CYS A 28 -9.47 0.67 4.11
C CYS A 28 -8.38 1.18 3.17
N GLN A 29 -8.66 1.29 1.87
CA GLN A 29 -7.74 1.87 0.89
C GLN A 29 -7.70 3.39 1.02
N TRP A 30 -8.86 4.03 1.21
CA TRP A 30 -8.95 5.47 1.44
C TRP A 30 -8.22 5.92 2.72
N ALA A 31 -8.33 5.14 3.79
CA ALA A 31 -7.64 5.43 5.05
C ALA A 31 -6.13 5.15 5.01
N CYS A 32 -5.62 4.44 4.00
CA CYS A 32 -4.19 4.23 3.85
C CYS A 32 -3.53 5.45 3.19
N PRO A 33 -2.51 6.07 3.79
CA PRO A 33 -1.83 7.22 3.17
C PRO A 33 -1.19 6.91 1.81
N ALA A 34 -0.84 5.64 1.57
CA ALA A 34 -0.29 5.18 0.30
C ALA A 34 -1.37 4.75 -0.70
N HIS A 35 -2.66 4.81 -0.34
CA HIS A 35 -3.78 4.34 -1.16
C HIS A 35 -3.60 2.93 -1.74
N THR A 36 -2.95 2.04 -0.98
CA THR A 36 -2.66 0.68 -1.41
C THR A 36 -3.96 -0.11 -1.63
N ASP A 37 -3.99 -0.94 -2.68
CA ASP A 37 -5.16 -1.74 -3.04
C ASP A 37 -5.35 -2.92 -2.06
N VAL A 38 -5.93 -2.59 -0.89
CA VAL A 38 -6.18 -3.54 0.20
C VAL A 38 -7.04 -4.72 -0.23
N PRO A 39 -8.20 -4.53 -0.90
CA PRO A 39 -9.02 -5.67 -1.31
C PRO A 39 -8.28 -6.64 -2.23
N GLU A 40 -7.55 -6.14 -3.22
CA GLU A 40 -6.97 -7.00 -4.24
C GLU A 40 -5.80 -7.82 -3.72
N TYR A 41 -4.87 -7.25 -2.94
CA TYR A 41 -3.80 -8.11 -2.40
C TYR A 41 -4.31 -9.10 -1.37
N ILE A 42 -5.38 -8.81 -0.64
CA ILE A 42 -6.01 -9.78 0.27
C ILE A 42 -6.59 -10.94 -0.53
N ARG A 43 -7.21 -10.65 -1.69
CA ARG A 43 -7.73 -11.68 -2.60
C ARG A 43 -6.60 -12.55 -3.16
N LEU A 44 -5.49 -11.96 -3.56
CA LEU A 44 -4.28 -12.68 -3.99
C LEU A 44 -3.71 -13.57 -2.88
N ILE A 45 -3.64 -13.07 -1.64
CA ILE A 45 -3.22 -13.86 -0.47
C ILE A 45 -4.16 -15.04 -0.24
N ALA A 46 -5.48 -14.84 -0.33
CA ALA A 46 -6.47 -15.91 -0.16
C ALA A 46 -6.34 -17.02 -1.22
N GLN A 47 -5.79 -16.69 -2.40
CA GLN A 47 -5.49 -17.63 -3.49
C GLN A 47 -4.09 -18.27 -3.36
N GLY A 48 -3.32 -17.94 -2.32
CA GLY A 48 -1.93 -18.39 -2.16
C GLY A 48 -0.93 -17.68 -3.09
N LEU A 49 -1.35 -16.63 -3.81
CA LEU A 49 -0.52 -15.86 -4.73
C LEU A 49 0.29 -14.78 -3.98
N PHE A 50 1.15 -15.21 -3.04
CA PHE A 50 1.88 -14.31 -2.16
C PHE A 50 2.83 -13.35 -2.89
N THR A 51 3.50 -13.82 -3.94
CA THR A 51 4.41 -12.99 -4.75
C THR A 51 3.65 -11.88 -5.48
N GLU A 52 2.48 -12.19 -6.05
CA GLU A 52 1.63 -11.19 -6.70
C GLU A 52 1.10 -10.19 -5.68
N ALA A 53 0.62 -10.66 -4.53
CA ALA A 53 0.17 -9.80 -3.44
C ALA A 53 1.27 -8.85 -2.96
N TYR A 54 2.51 -9.34 -2.87
CA TYR A 54 3.67 -8.54 -2.50
C TYR A 54 3.98 -7.47 -3.55
N LEU A 55 3.99 -7.83 -4.83
CA LEU A 55 4.28 -6.90 -5.91
C LEU A 55 3.18 -5.85 -6.07
N LEU A 56 1.92 -6.23 -5.90
CA LEU A 56 0.80 -5.28 -5.89
C LEU A 56 0.96 -4.26 -4.75
N ASN A 57 1.26 -4.71 -3.53
CA ASN A 57 1.56 -3.80 -2.43
C ASN A 57 2.75 -2.88 -2.76
N ARG A 58 3.76 -3.41 -3.45
CA ARG A 58 4.98 -2.68 -3.82
C ARG A 58 4.72 -1.51 -4.77
N GLN A 59 3.66 -1.56 -5.58
CA GLN A 59 3.30 -0.48 -6.51
C GLN A 59 3.01 0.83 -5.78
N SER A 60 2.32 0.76 -4.64
CA SER A 60 1.98 1.93 -3.83
C SER A 60 3.05 2.29 -2.80
N ASN A 61 3.84 1.31 -2.36
CA ASN A 61 4.89 1.53 -1.36
C ASN A 61 6.00 0.49 -1.51
N VAL A 62 7.24 0.94 -1.66
CA VAL A 62 8.38 0.05 -1.98
C VAL A 62 8.85 -0.84 -0.82
N PHE A 63 8.31 -0.67 0.40
CA PHE A 63 8.69 -1.40 1.62
C PHE A 63 7.55 -2.21 2.25
N PRO A 64 6.82 -3.05 1.50
CA PRO A 64 5.68 -3.77 2.05
C PRO A 64 6.08 -4.75 3.17
N ALA A 65 7.28 -5.34 3.11
CA ALA A 65 7.81 -6.21 4.16
C ALA A 65 8.01 -5.51 5.51
N ILE A 66 8.47 -4.25 5.48
CA ILE A 66 8.65 -3.41 6.68
C ILE A 66 7.29 -2.94 7.18
N LEU A 67 6.43 -2.42 6.29
CA LEU A 67 5.10 -1.97 6.67
C LEU A 67 4.22 -3.08 7.28
N GLY A 68 4.36 -4.33 6.85
CA GLY A 68 3.67 -5.46 7.48
C GLY A 68 4.06 -5.70 8.96
N ARG A 69 5.09 -5.01 9.46
CA ARG A 69 5.60 -5.12 10.83
C ARG A 69 5.38 -3.85 11.65
N VAL A 70 5.63 -2.69 11.05
CA VAL A 70 5.68 -1.40 11.78
C VAL A 70 4.56 -0.44 11.42
N CYS A 71 3.70 -0.74 10.44
CA CYS A 71 2.62 0.16 10.05
C CYS A 71 1.67 0.41 11.23
N ASP A 72 1.26 1.67 11.38
CA ASP A 72 0.28 2.16 12.36
C ASP A 72 -1.16 1.70 12.09
N ARG A 73 -1.40 1.12 10.90
CA ARG A 73 -2.64 0.44 10.50
C ARG A 73 -3.88 1.34 10.46
N PRO A 74 -3.84 2.56 9.89
CA PRO A 74 -5.03 3.41 9.80
C PRO A 74 -6.18 2.77 8.98
N CYS A 75 -5.84 1.80 8.14
CA CYS A 75 -6.81 1.02 7.36
C CYS A 75 -7.63 0.01 8.16
N GLU A 76 -7.15 -0.45 9.32
CA GLU A 76 -7.86 -1.46 10.13
C GLU A 76 -9.06 -0.85 10.88
N PRO A 77 -8.95 0.29 11.58
CA PRO A 77 -10.12 0.96 12.18
C PRO A 77 -11.16 1.38 11.14
N ALA A 78 -10.75 1.76 9.93
CA ALA A 78 -11.65 2.13 8.83
C ALA A 78 -12.32 0.92 8.17
N CYS A 79 -11.86 -0.31 8.43
CA CYS A 79 -12.31 -1.50 7.72
C CYS A 79 -13.81 -1.76 7.91
N ARG A 80 -14.56 -1.85 6.81
CA ARG A 80 -16.00 -2.14 6.82
C ARG A 80 -16.37 -3.42 7.59
N ARG A 81 -15.52 -4.46 7.59
CA ARG A 81 -15.74 -5.68 8.39
C ARG A 81 -15.87 -5.39 9.89
N GLY A 82 -15.14 -4.39 10.41
CA GLY A 82 -15.25 -3.99 11.81
C GLY A 82 -16.65 -3.50 12.19
N ARG A 83 -17.37 -2.87 11.24
CA ARG A 83 -18.75 -2.38 11.44
C ARG A 83 -19.80 -3.50 11.43
N ILE A 84 -19.52 -4.63 10.78
CA ILE A 84 -20.49 -5.72 10.56
C ILE A 84 -20.22 -6.91 11.50
N GLU A 85 -18.95 -7.29 11.67
CA GLU A 85 -18.55 -8.54 12.35
C GLU A 85 -17.71 -8.28 13.62
N SER A 86 -17.78 -7.06 14.18
CA SER A 86 -17.07 -6.58 15.39
C SER A 86 -15.54 -6.53 15.31
N LYS A 87 -14.90 -7.25 14.38
CA LYS A 87 -13.44 -7.27 14.21
C LYS A 87 -13.03 -6.86 12.79
N PRO A 88 -12.10 -5.91 12.64
CA PRO A 88 -11.56 -5.57 11.34
C PRO A 88 -10.65 -6.70 10.82
N VAL A 89 -10.40 -6.69 9.51
CA VAL A 89 -9.39 -7.57 8.92
C VAL A 89 -8.01 -7.15 9.44
N ALA A 90 -7.16 -8.13 9.78
CA ALA A 90 -5.77 -7.89 10.18
C ALA A 90 -4.87 -7.56 8.97
N ILE A 91 -5.18 -6.46 8.31
CA ILE A 91 -4.60 -6.00 7.03
C ILE A 91 -3.06 -5.92 7.11
N CYS A 92 -2.52 -5.35 8.19
CA CYS A 92 -1.07 -5.21 8.35
C CYS A 92 -0.38 -6.57 8.44
N ARG A 93 -0.97 -7.52 9.17
CA ARG A 93 -0.44 -8.89 9.29
C ARG A 93 -0.52 -9.65 7.97
N LEU A 94 -1.57 -9.45 7.18
CA LEU A 94 -1.67 -10.04 5.84
C LEU A 94 -0.57 -9.52 4.91
N LYS A 95 -0.23 -8.22 4.99
CA LYS A 95 0.92 -7.67 4.25
C LYS A 95 2.24 -8.36 4.64
N ARG A 96 2.44 -8.63 5.94
CA ARG A 96 3.57 -9.43 6.41
C ARG A 96 3.54 -10.85 5.84
N VAL A 97 2.39 -11.53 5.85
CA VAL A 97 2.26 -12.89 5.28
C VAL A 97 2.65 -12.89 3.80
N ALA A 98 2.19 -11.94 3.00
CA ALA A 98 2.59 -11.83 1.60
C ALA A 98 4.11 -11.64 1.45
N ALA A 99 4.71 -10.77 2.27
CA ALA A 99 6.15 -10.54 2.25
C ALA A 99 6.96 -11.76 2.69
N ASP A 100 6.53 -12.47 3.73
CA ASP A 100 7.27 -13.60 4.31
C ASP A 100 7.18 -14.85 3.43
N ASN A 101 6.13 -14.97 2.60
CA ASN A 101 5.90 -16.14 1.72
C ASN A 101 6.11 -15.85 0.22
N ARG A 102 6.59 -14.66 -0.15
CA ARG A 102 6.88 -14.36 -1.57
C ARG A 102 8.08 -15.17 -2.05
N GLY A 103 8.07 -15.52 -3.34
CA GLY A 103 9.24 -16.02 -4.06
C GLY A 103 10.25 -14.90 -4.37
N ASP A 104 11.30 -15.24 -5.12
CA ASP A 104 12.22 -14.24 -5.65
C ASP A 104 11.51 -13.29 -6.61
N ILE A 105 11.79 -12.00 -6.46
CA ILE A 105 11.21 -10.91 -7.26
C ILE A 105 12.26 -10.18 -8.07
N THR A 106 13.55 -10.54 -7.98
CA THR A 106 14.65 -9.79 -8.58
C THR A 106 14.44 -9.62 -10.09
N GLY A 107 14.04 -10.70 -10.79
CA GLY A 107 13.69 -10.65 -12.22
C GLY A 107 12.36 -9.99 -12.57
N ARG A 108 11.60 -9.53 -11.57
CA ARG A 108 10.28 -8.89 -11.72
C ARG A 108 10.31 -7.39 -11.43
N LEU A 109 11.45 -6.87 -10.98
CA LEU A 109 11.64 -5.44 -10.77
C LEU A 109 11.94 -4.74 -12.11
N PRO A 110 11.50 -3.49 -12.30
CA PRO A 110 11.81 -2.73 -13.50
C PRO A 110 13.34 -2.63 -13.70
N PRO A 111 13.86 -2.99 -14.88
CA PRO A 111 15.28 -2.90 -15.13
C PRO A 111 15.71 -1.44 -15.19
N VAL A 112 16.91 -1.18 -14.71
CA VAL A 112 17.55 0.13 -14.88
C VAL A 112 18.14 0.22 -16.28
N PRO A 113 17.76 1.20 -17.12
CA PRO A 113 18.28 1.32 -18.47
C PRO A 113 19.79 1.64 -18.45
N ARG A 114 20.51 1.08 -19.42
CA ARG A 114 21.94 1.31 -19.62
C ARG A 114 22.21 2.75 -20.06
N LEU A 115 21.44 3.24 -21.04
CA LEU A 115 21.49 4.64 -21.45
C LEU A 115 20.69 5.48 -20.45
N LYS A 116 21.38 6.41 -19.79
CA LYS A 116 20.77 7.36 -18.85
C LYS A 116 20.13 8.53 -19.60
N ASN A 117 19.17 9.18 -18.96
CA ASN A 117 18.47 10.35 -19.52
C ASN A 117 19.26 11.67 -19.35
N GLY A 118 20.48 11.61 -18.80
CA GLY A 118 21.37 12.77 -18.59
C GLY A 118 21.05 13.62 -17.35
N LYS A 119 20.00 13.30 -16.58
CA LYS A 119 19.62 14.04 -15.37
C LYS A 119 20.17 13.36 -14.12
N ARG A 120 20.72 14.15 -13.20
CA ARG A 120 21.32 13.71 -11.93
C ARG A 120 20.51 14.22 -10.74
N ILE A 121 20.29 13.34 -9.77
CA ILE A 121 19.54 13.62 -8.54
C ILE A 121 20.43 13.27 -7.35
N ALA A 122 20.56 14.20 -6.40
CA ALA A 122 21.21 13.97 -5.12
C ALA A 122 20.14 13.85 -4.03
N CYS A 123 20.22 12.79 -3.24
CA CYS A 123 19.39 12.59 -2.06
C CYS A 123 20.25 12.66 -0.80
N ILE A 124 19.78 13.35 0.23
CA ILE A 124 20.45 13.45 1.53
C ILE A 124 19.71 12.56 2.53
N GLY A 125 20.43 11.61 3.13
CA GLY A 125 19.91 10.52 3.95
C GLY A 125 19.57 9.26 3.15
N ALA A 126 19.94 8.09 3.63
CA ALA A 126 19.64 6.77 3.07
C ALA A 126 18.47 6.08 3.80
N GLY A 127 17.47 6.87 4.20
CA GLY A 127 16.21 6.38 4.77
C GLY A 127 15.19 5.96 3.72
N CYS A 128 14.00 5.60 4.18
CA CYS A 128 12.90 5.14 3.32
C CYS A 128 12.51 6.15 2.22
N ALA A 129 12.56 7.47 2.50
CA ALA A 129 12.21 8.50 1.54
C ALA A 129 13.13 8.48 0.31
N SER A 130 14.45 8.56 0.52
CA SER A 130 15.44 8.61 -0.56
C SER A 130 15.57 7.29 -1.30
N LEU A 131 15.41 6.16 -0.60
CA LEU A 131 15.36 4.84 -1.24
C LEU A 131 14.10 4.67 -2.11
N THR A 132 12.97 5.28 -1.74
CA THR A 132 11.77 5.33 -2.60
C THR A 132 12.02 6.16 -3.85
N VAL A 133 12.61 7.35 -3.70
CA VAL A 133 13.01 8.20 -4.84
C VAL A 133 13.94 7.44 -5.79
N ALA A 134 14.94 6.74 -5.26
CA ALA A 134 15.84 5.94 -6.07
C ALA A 134 15.11 4.79 -6.79
N ASN A 135 14.23 4.07 -6.10
CA ASN A 135 13.44 3.00 -6.71
C ASN A 135 12.63 3.49 -7.93
N ASP A 136 12.04 4.67 -7.84
CA ASP A 136 11.13 5.17 -8.86
C ASP A 136 11.87 5.83 -10.02
N LEU A 137 12.97 6.54 -9.75
CA LEU A 137 13.70 7.31 -10.76
C LEU A 137 14.77 6.49 -11.50
N LEU A 138 15.36 5.46 -10.88
CA LEU A 138 16.38 4.63 -11.54
C LEU A 138 15.83 3.93 -12.80
N PRO A 139 14.63 3.31 -12.80
CA PRO A 139 14.04 2.71 -14.00
C PRO A 139 13.74 3.72 -15.11
N LEU A 140 13.52 5.00 -14.75
CA LEU A 140 13.31 6.10 -15.69
C LEU A 140 14.62 6.66 -16.26
N GLY A 141 15.77 6.07 -15.89
CA GLY A 141 17.08 6.40 -16.42
C GLY A 141 17.76 7.60 -15.78
N TYR A 142 17.25 8.08 -14.64
CA TYR A 142 17.97 9.07 -13.85
C TYR A 142 19.21 8.46 -13.19
N GLU A 143 20.21 9.31 -12.94
CA GLU A 143 21.34 8.98 -12.09
C GLU A 143 21.06 9.51 -10.68
N VAL A 144 20.99 8.61 -9.70
CA VAL A 144 20.66 8.96 -8.31
C VAL A 144 21.86 8.67 -7.42
N THR A 145 22.33 9.69 -6.69
CA THR A 145 23.37 9.56 -5.67
C THR A 145 22.74 9.82 -4.30
N ILE A 146 22.94 8.91 -3.35
CA ILE A 146 22.45 9.07 -1.97
C ILE A 146 23.65 9.33 -1.06
N PHE A 147 23.61 10.41 -0.30
CA PHE A 147 24.60 10.76 0.71
C PHE A 147 24.06 10.40 2.09
N GLU A 148 24.75 9.55 2.83
CA GLU A 148 24.38 9.12 4.19
C GLU A 148 25.47 9.52 5.18
N GLN A 149 25.07 10.00 6.35
CA GLN A 149 25.99 10.40 7.41
C GLN A 149 26.53 9.21 8.19
N TYR A 150 25.75 8.13 8.30
CA TYR A 150 26.09 6.93 9.06
C TYR A 150 26.69 5.82 8.19
N ASP A 151 27.30 4.83 8.85
CA ASP A 151 27.98 3.70 8.20
C ASP A 151 27.00 2.73 7.52
N ARG A 152 25.69 2.84 7.82
CA ARG A 152 24.65 1.92 7.36
C ARG A 152 23.44 2.68 6.82
N PRO A 153 22.87 2.23 5.69
CA PRO A 153 21.61 2.77 5.18
C PRO A 153 20.41 2.19 5.94
N GLY A 154 19.24 2.79 5.76
CA GLY A 154 17.97 2.36 6.34
C GLY A 154 17.24 3.46 7.10
N GLY A 155 18.00 4.44 7.58
CA GLY A 155 17.53 5.47 8.51
C GLY A 155 17.59 5.03 9.97
#